data_AF-H9MYY3-F1
#
_entry.id   AF-H9MYY3-F1
#
_cell.length_a   1.000
_cell.length_b   1.000
_cell.length_c   1.000
_cell.angle_alpha   90.00
_cell.angle_beta   90.00
_cell.angle_gamma   90.00
#
_symmetry.space_group_name_H-M   'P 1'
#
loop_
_entity.id
_entity.type
_entity.pdbx_description
1 polymer ?
#
loop_
_entity_poly.entity_id
_entity_poly.type
_entity_poly.pdbx_seq_one_letter_code
_entity_poly.pdbx_strand_id
1 'polypeptide(L)'
;MVRGFLAVVVVGVCLHPTPAASFDISSFISTTADTVIKRLYVDREINLFDHYCIISRSPHISRWELKWQATVTCPGWTPVKGKVRGYSNPLSAEREATRDFVQRIVQRGLVTRDEASEWL
;
A
#
# COMPACT_ATOMS: atom_id res chain seq x y z
N MET A 1 -86.37 -19.40 5.82
CA MET A 1 -84.98 -19.87 6.08
C MET A 1 -84.27 -19.82 4.74
N VAL A 2 -83.33 -18.91 4.50
CA VAL A 2 -81.90 -19.04 4.86
C VAL A 2 -81.30 -17.65 5.10
N ARG A 3 -80.64 -17.46 6.26
CA ARG A 3 -79.88 -16.26 6.62
C ARG A 3 -78.52 -16.32 5.93
N GLY A 4 -78.27 -15.44 4.97
CA GLY A 4 -76.94 -15.23 4.40
C GLY A 4 -76.09 -14.39 5.37
N PHE A 5 -75.07 -15.01 5.97
CA PHE A 5 -74.08 -14.32 6.78
C PHE A 5 -73.08 -13.60 5.88
N LEU A 6 -73.03 -12.27 5.95
CA LEU A 6 -71.96 -11.44 5.41
C LEU A 6 -70.73 -11.62 6.31
N ALA A 7 -69.70 -12.31 5.81
CA ALA A 7 -68.39 -12.38 6.47
C ALA A 7 -67.52 -11.24 5.94
N VAL A 8 -67.30 -10.21 6.78
CA VAL A 8 -66.31 -9.16 6.52
C VAL A 8 -64.97 -9.66 7.03
N VAL A 9 -64.04 -9.98 6.12
CA VAL A 9 -62.66 -10.32 6.47
C VAL A 9 -61.85 -9.04 6.50
N VAL A 10 -61.58 -8.52 7.69
CA VAL A 10 -60.63 -7.42 7.90
C VAL A 10 -59.23 -8.02 7.94
N VAL A 11 -58.48 -7.87 6.85
CA VAL A 11 -57.05 -8.20 6.80
C VAL A 11 -56.30 -7.12 7.57
N GLY A 12 -55.99 -7.38 8.83
CA GLY A 12 -55.09 -6.55 9.63
C GLY A 12 -53.67 -6.66 9.09
N VAL A 13 -53.20 -5.62 8.41
CA VAL A 13 -51.79 -5.48 8.02
C VAL A 13 -50.99 -5.18 9.29
N CYS A 14 -50.29 -6.19 9.81
CA CYS A 14 -49.33 -6.01 10.88
C CYS A 14 -48.10 -5.25 10.34
N LEU A 15 -48.09 -3.93 10.47
CA LEU A 15 -46.89 -3.10 10.31
C LEU A 15 -45.90 -3.42 11.44
N HIS A 16 -45.05 -4.43 11.23
CA HIS A 16 -43.88 -4.67 12.07
C HIS A 16 -42.77 -3.69 11.61
N PRO A 17 -42.30 -2.75 12.44
CA PRO A 17 -41.15 -1.94 12.09
C PRO A 17 -39.91 -2.81 12.15
N THR A 18 -39.40 -3.23 11.00
CA THR A 18 -38.07 -3.83 10.89
C THR A 18 -37.06 -2.80 11.37
N PRO A 19 -36.16 -3.11 12.32
CA PRO A 19 -35.09 -2.19 12.67
C PRO A 19 -34.24 -1.95 11.41
N ALA A 20 -34.16 -0.69 10.97
CA ALA A 20 -33.25 -0.30 9.92
C ALA A 20 -31.83 -0.64 10.39
N ALA A 21 -31.21 -1.64 9.77
CA ALA A 21 -29.82 -1.97 10.04
C ALA A 21 -28.98 -0.71 9.73
N SER A 22 -28.41 -0.11 10.76
CA SER A 22 -27.39 0.92 10.59
C SER A 22 -26.18 0.23 9.94
N PHE A 23 -25.99 0.47 8.64
CA PHE A 23 -24.80 0.01 7.93
C PHE A 23 -23.59 0.76 8.48
N ASP A 24 -22.91 0.13 9.43
CA ASP A 24 -21.66 0.63 9.99
C ASP A 24 -20.50 0.34 9.02
N ILE A 25 -20.40 1.20 8.00
CA ILE A 25 -19.32 1.21 7.00
C ILE A 25 -17.92 1.38 7.62
N SER A 26 -17.81 1.82 8.88
CA SER A 26 -16.50 2.05 9.53
C SER A 26 -15.70 0.74 9.68
N SER A 27 -16.38 -0.36 10.01
CA SER A 27 -15.79 -1.69 10.19
C SER A 27 -15.36 -2.37 8.87
N PHE A 28 -16.02 -2.03 7.77
CA PHE A 28 -15.71 -2.59 6.44
C PHE A 28 -14.55 -1.85 5.78
N ILE A 29 -14.42 -0.54 6.04
CA ILE A 29 -13.32 0.29 5.53
C ILE A 29 -12.00 -0.04 6.24
N SER A 30 -12.00 -0.24 7.56
CA SER A 30 -10.75 -0.47 8.31
C SER A 30 -10.06 -1.79 7.92
N THR A 31 -10.82 -2.87 7.77
CA THR A 31 -10.27 -4.21 7.54
C THR A 31 -9.76 -4.40 6.10
N THR A 32 -10.41 -3.75 5.13
CA THR A 32 -9.98 -3.78 3.72
C THR A 32 -8.83 -2.82 3.45
N ALA A 33 -8.84 -1.61 4.04
CA ALA A 33 -7.78 -0.63 3.87
C ALA A 33 -6.42 -1.14 4.39
N ASP A 34 -6.39 -1.75 5.58
CA ASP A 34 -5.13 -2.26 6.15
C ASP A 34 -4.52 -3.39 5.32
N THR A 35 -5.37 -4.28 4.77
CA THR A 35 -4.91 -5.38 3.91
C THR A 35 -4.39 -4.85 2.57
N VAL A 36 -5.07 -3.86 1.99
CA VAL A 36 -4.65 -3.23 0.74
C VAL A 36 -3.34 -2.47 0.94
N ILE A 37 -3.20 -1.69 2.02
CA ILE A 37 -1.99 -0.94 2.33
C ILE A 37 -0.80 -1.89 2.55
N LYS A 38 -0.99 -3.01 3.26
CA LYS A 38 0.07 -4.02 3.43
C LYS A 38 0.53 -4.62 2.10
N ARG A 39 -0.35 -4.83 1.12
CA ARG A 39 0.02 -5.30 -0.22
C ARG A 39 0.83 -4.30 -1.04
N LEU A 40 0.81 -3.02 -0.67
CA LEU A 40 1.59 -1.98 -1.32
C LEU A 40 3.04 -1.95 -0.86
N TYR A 41 3.35 -2.59 0.27
CA TYR A 41 4.73 -2.86 0.69
C TYR A 41 5.31 -3.93 -0.21
N VAL A 42 6.44 -3.62 -0.83
CA VAL A 42 7.14 -4.55 -1.70
C VAL A 42 8.61 -4.54 -1.31
N ASP A 43 9.09 -5.73 -0.98
CA ASP A 43 10.51 -6.02 -0.89
C ASP A 43 10.87 -6.87 -2.10
N ARG A 44 11.88 -6.43 -2.84
CA ARG A 44 12.38 -7.11 -4.04
C ARG A 44 13.88 -7.32 -3.93
N GLU A 45 14.28 -8.55 -4.17
CA GLU A 45 15.69 -8.91 -4.33
C GLU A 45 16.21 -8.45 -5.69
N ILE A 46 17.38 -7.83 -5.70
CA ILE A 46 18.08 -7.39 -6.89
C ILE A 46 19.58 -7.66 -6.73
N ASN A 47 20.31 -7.65 -7.83
CA ASN A 47 21.77 -7.65 -7.80
C ASN A 47 22.28 -6.29 -8.28
N LEU A 48 23.17 -5.67 -7.49
CA LEU A 48 23.89 -4.45 -7.87
C LEU A 48 25.37 -4.71 -7.69
N PHE A 49 26.17 -4.47 -8.74
CA PHE A 49 27.62 -4.66 -8.72
C PHE A 49 28.01 -6.07 -8.22
N ASP A 50 27.31 -7.11 -8.71
CA ASP A 50 27.48 -8.52 -8.30
C ASP A 50 27.24 -8.82 -6.82
N HIS A 51 26.55 -7.93 -6.11
CA HIS A 51 26.14 -8.12 -4.72
C HIS A 51 24.63 -8.24 -4.57
N TYR A 52 24.21 -9.14 -3.69
CA TYR A 52 22.81 -9.28 -3.28
C TYR A 52 22.35 -8.03 -2.54
N CYS A 53 21.24 -7.47 -3.02
CA CYS A 53 20.62 -6.29 -2.47
C CYS A 53 19.09 -6.45 -2.41
N ILE A 54 18.48 -5.63 -1.57
CA ILE A 54 17.04 -5.57 -1.36
C ILE A 54 16.60 -4.14 -1.61
N ILE A 55 15.60 -3.97 -2.47
CA ILE A 55 14.82 -2.73 -2.57
C ILE A 55 13.53 -2.93 -1.78
N SER A 56 13.33 -2.09 -0.77
CA SER A 56 12.10 -2.00 0.01
C SER A 56 11.34 -0.74 -0.35
N ARG A 57 10.09 -0.88 -0.78
CA ARG A 57 9.18 0.23 -1.08
C ARG A 57 7.96 0.18 -0.17
N SER A 58 7.55 1.34 0.34
CA SER A 58 6.33 1.48 1.13
C SER A 58 5.55 2.76 0.80
N PRO A 59 4.21 2.70 0.88
CA PRO A 59 3.37 3.90 0.83
C PRO A 59 3.50 4.70 2.13
N HIS A 60 3.34 6.01 2.04
CA HIS A 60 3.21 6.90 3.19
C HIS A 60 2.28 8.07 2.84
N ILE A 61 1.28 8.32 3.69
CA ILE A 61 0.35 9.44 3.50
C ILE A 61 1.03 10.72 3.99
N SER A 62 1.14 11.72 3.11
CA SER A 62 1.70 13.03 3.42
C SER A 62 0.81 14.11 2.85
N ARG A 63 0.38 15.08 3.68
CA ARG A 63 -0.51 16.18 3.27
C ARG A 63 -1.77 15.71 2.53
N TRP A 64 -2.39 14.63 3.02
CA TRP A 64 -3.57 14.01 2.40
C TRP A 64 -3.34 13.40 1.01
N GLU A 65 -2.08 13.26 0.59
CA GLU A 65 -1.69 12.60 -0.66
C GLU A 65 -0.95 11.29 -0.37
N LEU A 66 -1.21 10.27 -1.20
CA LEU A 66 -0.42 9.04 -1.20
C LEU A 66 0.96 9.32 -1.83
N LYS A 67 2.00 9.20 -1.02
CA LYS A 67 3.39 9.26 -1.46
C LYS A 67 4.09 7.94 -1.24
N TRP A 68 5.26 7.81 -1.84
CA TRP A 68 6.11 6.64 -1.79
C TRP A 68 7.47 6.99 -1.21
N GLN A 69 7.99 6.04 -0.46
CA GLN A 69 9.37 6.01 0.00
C GLN A 69 9.98 4.67 -0.39
N ALA A 70 11.28 4.69 -0.66
CA ALA A 70 12.02 3.49 -1.02
C ALA A 70 13.40 3.50 -0.35
N THR A 71 13.90 2.30 -0.05
CA THR A 71 15.21 2.08 0.56
C THR A 71 15.92 0.96 -0.17
N VAL A 72 17.21 1.13 -0.43
CA VAL A 72 18.10 0.09 -0.99
C VAL A 72 19.13 -0.28 0.06
N THR A 73 19.27 -1.59 0.30
CA THR A 73 20.24 -2.16 1.24
C THR A 73 20.91 -3.39 0.65
N CYS A 74 22.20 -3.56 0.88
CA CYS A 74 22.97 -4.73 0.41
C CYS A 74 23.61 -5.45 1.59
N PRO A 75 22.89 -6.36 2.26
CA PRO A 75 23.39 -7.05 3.45
C PRO A 75 24.62 -7.90 3.11
N GLY A 76 25.60 -7.90 4.01
CA GLY A 76 26.88 -8.61 3.81
C GLY A 76 27.90 -7.87 2.94
N TRP A 77 27.47 -6.91 2.11
CA TRP A 77 28.40 -6.11 1.30
C TRP A 77 28.77 -4.77 1.94
N THR A 78 27.78 -3.94 2.29
CA THR A 78 28.03 -2.59 2.82
C THR A 78 26.93 -2.12 3.75
N PRO A 79 27.26 -1.37 4.83
CA PRO A 79 26.25 -0.76 5.70
C PRO A 79 25.58 0.48 5.08
N VAL A 80 26.04 0.93 3.91
CA VAL A 80 25.45 2.05 3.17
C VAL A 80 24.02 1.72 2.78
N LYS A 81 23.15 2.72 2.86
CA LYS A 81 21.76 2.62 2.41
C LYS A 81 21.44 3.78 1.48
N GLY A 82 20.74 3.48 0.39
CA GLY A 82 20.05 4.48 -0.40
C GLY A 82 18.64 4.67 0.15
N LYS A 83 18.16 5.90 0.29
CA LYS A 83 16.83 6.17 0.84
C LYS A 83 16.24 7.46 0.29
N VAL A 84 14.99 7.37 -0.18
CA VAL A 84 14.22 8.52 -0.64
C VAL A 84 12.80 8.50 -0.09
N ARG A 85 12.13 9.66 -0.11
CA ARG A 85 10.75 9.83 0.35
C ARG A 85 10.04 10.93 -0.44
N GLY A 86 8.71 10.88 -0.48
CA GLY A 86 7.87 11.95 -1.02
C GLY A 86 7.58 11.87 -2.51
N TYR A 87 7.81 10.71 -3.13
CA TYR A 87 7.57 10.51 -4.56
C TYR A 87 6.10 10.18 -4.82
N SER A 88 5.51 10.75 -5.87
CA SER A 88 4.13 10.42 -6.26
C SER A 88 4.01 9.05 -6.95
N ASN A 89 5.11 8.53 -7.49
CA ASN A 89 5.16 7.26 -8.22
C ASN A 89 6.09 6.24 -7.53
N PRO A 90 5.68 4.96 -7.39
CA PRO A 90 6.46 3.92 -6.74
C PRO A 90 7.78 3.61 -7.46
N LEU A 91 7.77 3.47 -8.79
CA LEU A 91 8.96 3.16 -9.59
C LEU A 91 9.97 4.29 -9.57
N SER A 92 9.49 5.55 -9.59
CA SER A 92 10.38 6.70 -9.42
C SER A 92 11.06 6.69 -8.05
N ALA A 93 10.36 6.30 -6.98
CA ALA A 93 10.97 6.15 -5.65
C ALA A 93 12.07 5.09 -5.65
N GLU A 94 11.81 3.91 -6.25
CA GLU A 94 12.79 2.82 -6.34
C GLU A 94 14.03 3.26 -7.13
N ARG A 95 13.86 3.87 -8.30
CA ARG A 95 14.97 4.36 -9.13
C ARG A 95 15.84 5.39 -8.40
N GLU A 96 15.22 6.37 -7.76
CA GLU A 96 15.97 7.41 -7.05
C GLU A 96 16.60 6.86 -5.75
N ALA A 97 16.02 5.86 -5.10
CA ALA A 97 16.68 5.16 -4.00
C ALA A 97 17.92 4.39 -4.45
N THR A 98 17.85 3.73 -5.62
CA THR A 98 19.01 3.09 -6.25
C THR A 98 20.07 4.12 -6.59
N ARG A 99 19.70 5.24 -7.22
CA ARG A 99 20.63 6.33 -7.54
C ARG A 99 21.31 6.90 -6.30
N ASP A 100 20.55 7.18 -5.23
CA ASP A 100 21.10 7.65 -3.94
C ASP A 100 22.06 6.62 -3.32
N PHE A 101 21.75 5.32 -3.41
CA PHE A 101 22.67 4.26 -2.98
C PHE A 101 23.97 4.30 -3.80
N VAL A 102 23.87 4.29 -5.14
CA VAL A 102 25.03 4.31 -6.04
C VAL A 102 25.91 5.53 -5.81
N GLN A 103 25.32 6.72 -5.68
CA GLN A 103 26.07 7.93 -5.36
C GLN A 103 26.87 7.80 -4.06
N ARG A 104 26.28 7.21 -3.01
CA ARG A 104 26.94 7.05 -1.71
C ARG A 104 28.07 6.04 -1.74
N ILE A 105 27.92 4.91 -2.44
CA ILE A 105 28.98 3.90 -2.54
C ILE A 105 30.15 4.42 -3.40
N VAL A 106 29.88 5.21 -4.44
CA VAL A 106 30.91 5.90 -5.24
C VAL A 106 31.66 6.92 -4.39
N GLN A 107 30.94 7.74 -3.61
CA GLN A 107 31.56 8.70 -2.69
C GLN A 107 32.43 8.03 -1.63
N ARG A 108 32.15 6.77 -1.28
CA ARG A 108 32.94 5.98 -0.33
C ARG A 108 34.05 5.16 -1.00
N GLY A 109 34.21 5.25 -2.31
CA GLY A 109 35.22 4.49 -3.07
C GLY A 109 34.98 2.98 -3.07
N LEU A 110 33.75 2.52 -2.82
CA LEU A 110 33.41 1.09 -2.91
C LEU A 110 33.22 0.64 -4.36
N VAL A 111 32.87 1.57 -5.25
CA VAL A 111 32.68 1.39 -6.69
C VAL A 111 33.21 2.64 -7.38
N THR A 112 33.77 2.51 -8.57
CA THR A 112 34.25 3.64 -9.37
C THR A 112 33.10 4.37 -10.08
N ARG A 113 33.35 5.59 -10.56
CA ARG A 113 32.34 6.34 -11.31
C ARG A 113 32.01 5.69 -12.66
N ASP A 114 32.99 5.05 -13.28
CA ASP A 114 32.81 4.39 -14.58
C ASP A 114 31.94 3.14 -14.44
N GLU A 115 32.21 2.31 -13.43
CA GLU A 115 31.35 1.17 -13.06
C GLU A 115 29.93 1.62 -12.71
N ALA A 116 29.76 2.77 -12.08
CA ALA A 116 28.45 3.28 -11.65
C ALA A 116 27.65 4.03 -12.73
N SER A 117 28.21 4.23 -13.93
CA SER A 117 27.68 5.16 -14.93
C SER A 117 26.26 4.84 -15.40
N GLU A 118 25.88 3.57 -15.45
CA GLU A 118 24.53 3.13 -15.87
C GLU A 118 23.42 3.49 -14.86
N TRP A 119 23.79 3.87 -13.63
CA TRP A 119 22.86 4.14 -12.53
C TRP A 119 22.81 5.61 -12.10
N LEU A 120 23.67 6.49 -12.65
CA LEU A 120 23.85 7.89 -12.23
C LEU A 120 23.24 8.91 -13.18
#